data_AF-A0A1L9GXF9-F1
#
_entry.id   AF-A0A1L9GXF9-F1
#
_cell.length_a   1.000
_cell.length_b   1.000
_cell.length_c   1.000
_cell.angle_alpha   90.00
_cell.angle_beta   90.00
_cell.angle_gamma   90.00
#
_symmetry.space_group_name_H-M   'P 1'
#
loop_
_entity.id
_entity.type
_entity.pdbx_description
1 polymer ?
#
loop_
_entity_poly.entity_id
_entity_poly.type
_entity_poly.pdbx_seq_one_letter_code
_entity_poly.pdbx_strand_id
1 'polypeptide(L)'
;MAIAFAYLLIGTIMLALDLTGIISIKHDPIFILELYGFVTMMIFGLSYIFAPGLSHATFANYKSVAVELAAINIGIILLFLSMIGLFGSAVHVLLPFGLALLFLAILIHVANIWHIMASGKSIKPVVQKKEPPQAQNGVQSNGKNL
;
A
#
# COMPACT_ATOMS: atom_id res chain seq x y z
N MET A 1 -0.35 -2.90 -2.44
CA MET A 1 -0.63 -4.27 -1.97
C MET A 1 0.16 -5.33 -2.72
N ALA A 2 0.10 -5.43 -4.05
CA ALA A 2 0.85 -6.47 -4.80
C ALA A 2 2.36 -6.49 -4.50
N ILE A 3 2.99 -5.32 -4.35
CA ILE A 3 4.42 -5.20 -4.01
C ILE A 3 4.76 -5.83 -2.66
N ALA A 4 3.89 -5.69 -1.65
CA ALA A 4 4.11 -6.28 -0.33
C ALA A 4 4.16 -7.82 -0.40
N PHE A 5 3.24 -8.42 -1.16
CA PHE A 5 3.24 -9.86 -1.41
C PHE A 5 4.46 -10.32 -2.22
N ALA A 6 4.99 -9.48 -3.11
CA ALA A 6 6.24 -9.78 -3.79
C ALA A 6 7.41 -9.85 -2.79
N TYR A 7 7.50 -8.92 -1.83
CA TYR A 7 8.50 -8.99 -0.76
C TYR A 7 8.35 -10.22 0.12
N LEU A 8 7.11 -10.59 0.48
CA LEU A 8 6.86 -11.83 1.22
C LEU A 8 7.36 -13.05 0.45
N LEU A 9 6.96 -13.17 -0.82
CA LEU A 9 7.34 -14.29 -1.66
C LEU A 9 8.86 -14.38 -1.82
N ILE A 10 9.52 -13.26 -2.11
CA ILE A 10 10.99 -13.21 -2.26
C ILE A 10 11.66 -13.55 -0.93
N GLY A 11 11.24 -12.93 0.19
CA GLY A 11 11.79 -13.20 1.52
C GLY A 11 11.69 -14.67 1.91
N THR A 12 10.51 -15.27 1.72
CA THR A 12 10.28 -16.69 2.03
C THR A 12 11.08 -17.62 1.13
N ILE A 13 11.21 -17.32 -0.17
CA ILE A 13 12.08 -18.09 -1.07
C ILE A 13 13.54 -18.00 -0.61
N MET A 14 14.03 -16.80 -0.29
CA MET A 14 15.41 -16.62 0.19
C MET A 14 15.63 -17.37 1.51
N LEU A 15 14.70 -17.29 2.46
CA LEU A 15 14.79 -18.04 3.70
C LEU A 15 14.85 -19.55 3.45
N ALA A 16 14.00 -20.09 2.57
CA ALA A 16 14.02 -21.51 2.22
C ALA A 16 15.34 -21.94 1.56
N LEU A 17 15.89 -21.12 0.67
CA LEU A 17 17.18 -21.38 0.03
C LEU A 17 18.36 -21.33 1.03
N ASP A 18 18.30 -20.45 2.01
CA ASP A 18 19.32 -20.34 3.05
C ASP A 18 19.25 -21.53 4.03
N LEU A 19 18.04 -21.91 4.47
CA LEU A 19 17.82 -23.08 5.32
C LEU A 19 18.23 -24.41 4.66
N THR A 20 18.19 -24.49 3.33
CA THR A 20 18.67 -25.65 2.55
C THR A 20 20.18 -25.60 2.26
N GLY A 21 20.85 -24.51 2.64
CA GLY A 21 22.28 -24.31 2.42
C GLY A 21 22.66 -24.01 0.96
N ILE A 22 21.68 -23.70 0.10
CA ILE A 22 21.92 -23.37 -1.31
C ILE A 22 22.54 -21.97 -1.42
N ILE A 23 22.08 -21.04 -0.59
CA ILE A 23 22.69 -19.72 -0.43
C ILE A 23 23.25 -19.59 0.98
N SER A 24 24.21 -18.69 1.15
CA SER A 24 24.82 -18.40 2.45
C SER A 24 24.63 -16.92 2.76
N ILE A 25 23.38 -16.53 3.01
CA ILE A 25 23.02 -15.15 3.33
C ILE A 25 22.59 -15.12 4.79
N LYS A 26 23.08 -14.15 5.57
CA LYS A 26 22.64 -14.00 6.97
C LYS A 26 21.12 -13.85 7.03
N HIS A 27 20.49 -14.44 8.05
CA HIS A 27 19.04 -14.32 8.24
C HIS A 27 18.57 -12.88 8.42
N ASP A 28 19.38 -12.01 9.03
CA ASP A 28 19.01 -10.62 9.35
C ASP A 28 18.50 -9.82 8.13
N PRO A 29 19.22 -9.75 6.99
CA PRO A 29 18.72 -9.09 5.78
C PRO A 29 17.38 -9.66 5.29
N ILE A 30 17.16 -10.97 5.38
CA ILE A 30 15.91 -11.62 4.94
C ILE A 30 14.76 -11.16 5.85
N PHE A 31 14.95 -11.16 7.17
CA PHE A 31 13.93 -10.68 8.10
C PHE A 31 13.61 -9.20 7.95
N ILE A 32 14.62 -8.37 7.65
CA ILE A 32 14.41 -6.97 7.33
C ILE A 32 13.55 -6.81 6.07
N LEU A 33 13.82 -7.62 5.03
CA LEU A 33 13.06 -7.61 3.78
C LEU A 33 11.59 -7.94 4.04
N GLU A 34 11.30 -8.95 4.87
CA GLU A 34 9.94 -9.34 5.23
C GLU A 34 9.26 -8.30 6.14
N LEU A 35 9.96 -7.78 7.15
CA LEU A 35 9.42 -6.82 8.11
C LEU A 35 9.05 -5.49 7.44
N TYR A 36 9.95 -4.91 6.66
CA TYR A 36 9.70 -3.62 6.03
C TYR A 36 9.00 -3.77 4.67
N GLY A 37 9.35 -4.79 3.88
CA GLY A 37 8.77 -5.02 2.56
C GLY A 37 7.37 -5.60 2.60
N PHE A 38 7.06 -6.50 3.53
CA PHE A 38 5.72 -7.05 3.66
C PHE A 38 4.94 -6.43 4.81
N VAL A 39 5.38 -6.61 6.06
CA VAL A 39 4.57 -6.25 7.24
C VAL A 39 4.28 -4.75 7.28
N THR A 40 5.30 -3.92 7.17
CA THR A 40 5.15 -2.45 7.20
C THR A 40 4.33 -1.94 6.02
N MET A 41 4.58 -2.45 4.81
CA MET A 41 3.83 -2.04 3.63
C MET A 41 2.35 -2.46 3.68
N MET A 42 2.04 -3.61 4.30
CA MET A 42 0.67 -4.02 4.58
C MET A 42 0.00 -3.07 5.57
N ILE A 43 0.68 -2.72 6.67
CA ILE A 43 0.17 -1.74 7.64
C ILE A 43 -0.13 -0.42 6.92
N PHE A 44 0.79 0.10 6.11
CA PHE A 44 0.58 1.36 5.38
C PHE A 44 -0.60 1.27 4.42
N GLY A 45 -0.69 0.20 3.63
CA GLY A 45 -1.79 0.00 2.69
C GLY A 45 -3.15 -0.10 3.40
N LEU A 46 -3.22 -0.80 4.53
CA LEU A 46 -4.44 -0.93 5.33
C LEU A 46 -4.83 0.39 5.98
N SER A 47 -3.86 1.16 6.50
CA SER A 47 -4.10 2.50 7.05
C SER A 47 -4.79 3.41 6.03
N TYR A 48 -4.41 3.36 4.76
CA TYR A 48 -5.07 4.15 3.71
C TYR A 48 -6.48 3.68 3.34
N ILE A 49 -6.81 2.42 3.59
CA ILE A 49 -8.17 1.89 3.40
C ILE A 49 -9.07 2.31 4.57
N PHE A 50 -8.55 2.20 5.80
CA PHE A 50 -9.35 2.44 7.01
C PHE A 50 -9.45 3.91 7.40
N ALA A 51 -8.39 4.72 7.21
CA ALA A 51 -8.38 6.10 7.67
C ALA A 51 -9.53 6.96 7.08
N PRO A 52 -9.83 6.93 5.77
CA PRO A 52 -10.97 7.67 5.22
C PRO A 52 -12.32 7.14 5.72
N GLY A 53 -12.43 5.83 5.92
CA GLY A 53 -13.64 5.19 6.45
C GLY A 53 -13.95 5.60 7.89
N LEU A 54 -12.93 5.82 8.71
CA LEU A 54 -13.08 6.30 10.08
C LEU A 54 -13.33 7.81 10.18
N SER A 55 -12.70 8.60 9.30
CA SER A 55 -12.80 10.07 9.37
C SER A 55 -13.92 10.70 8.55
N HIS A 56 -14.68 9.91 7.79
CA HIS A 56 -15.68 10.40 6.82
C HIS A 56 -15.12 11.47 5.85
N ALA A 57 -13.80 11.46 5.64
CA ALA A 57 -13.08 12.47 4.88
C ALA A 57 -12.67 11.97 3.50
N THR A 58 -12.25 12.91 2.65
CA THR A 58 -11.74 12.63 1.30
C THR A 58 -10.51 11.71 1.32
N PHE A 59 -10.37 10.88 0.29
CA PHE A 59 -9.26 9.97 0.07
C PHE A 59 -7.87 10.63 0.15
N ALA A 60 -6.85 9.82 0.40
CA ALA A 60 -5.45 10.22 0.46
C ALA A 60 -4.97 10.94 -0.81
N ASN A 61 -4.00 11.86 -0.66
CA ASN A 61 -3.33 12.49 -1.78
C ASN A 61 -2.44 11.47 -2.50
N TYR A 62 -2.88 11.00 -3.67
CA TYR A 62 -2.18 9.99 -4.48
C TYR A 62 -0.73 10.34 -4.82
N LYS A 63 -0.38 11.63 -4.97
CA LYS A 63 1.02 12.03 -5.22
C LYS A 63 1.91 11.78 -4.01
N SER A 64 1.41 12.09 -2.82
CA SER A 64 2.14 11.88 -1.56
C SER A 64 2.33 10.38 -1.30
N VAL A 65 1.28 9.58 -1.52
CA VAL A 65 1.34 8.11 -1.39
C VAL A 65 2.34 7.50 -2.40
N ALA A 66 2.44 8.03 -3.62
CA ALA A 66 3.42 7.56 -4.59
C ALA A 66 4.87 7.84 -4.14
N VAL A 67 5.14 9.02 -3.56
CA VAL A 67 6.46 9.37 -3.01
C VAL A 67 6.80 8.49 -1.81
N GLU A 68 5.85 8.27 -0.90
CA GLU A 68 5.98 7.34 0.21
C GLU A 68 6.34 5.92 -0.27
N LEU A 69 5.61 5.42 -1.26
CA LEU A 69 5.85 4.10 -1.84
C LEU A 69 7.24 4.00 -2.49
N ALA A 70 7.69 5.05 -3.19
CA ALA A 70 9.04 5.08 -3.75
C ALA A 70 10.10 5.08 -2.64
N ALA A 71 9.93 5.93 -1.63
CA ALA A 71 10.87 6.06 -0.51
C ALA A 71 11.02 4.75 0.27
N ILE A 72 9.91 4.08 0.61
CA ILE A 72 9.96 2.80 1.34
C ILE A 72 10.63 1.72 0.50
N ASN A 73 10.30 1.59 -0.80
CA ASN A 73 10.90 0.57 -1.65
C ASN A 73 12.41 0.76 -1.83
N ILE A 74 12.84 1.98 -2.13
CA ILE A 74 14.26 2.29 -2.29
C ILE A 74 14.99 2.07 -0.94
N GLY A 75 14.37 2.48 0.17
CA GLY A 75 14.91 2.25 1.52
C GLY A 75 15.12 0.77 1.83
N ILE A 76 14.11 -0.08 1.60
CA ILE A 76 14.18 -1.53 1.81
C ILE A 76 15.30 -2.14 0.97
N ILE A 77 15.32 -1.86 -0.34
CA ILE A 77 16.29 -2.44 -1.27
C ILE A 77 17.71 -2.05 -0.86
N LEU A 78 17.95 -0.78 -0.55
CA LEU A 78 19.27 -0.32 -0.13
C LEU A 78 19.72 -0.94 1.19
N LEU A 79 18.81 -1.04 2.17
CA LEU A 79 19.13 -1.66 3.46
C LEU A 79 19.46 -3.14 3.27
N PHE A 80 18.66 -3.85 2.48
CA PHE A 80 18.87 -5.25 2.14
C PHE A 80 20.23 -5.48 1.44
N LEU A 81 20.49 -4.75 0.35
CA LEU A 81 21.73 -4.88 -0.42
C LEU A 81 22.97 -4.52 0.40
N SER A 82 22.83 -3.56 1.32
CA SER A 82 23.89 -3.20 2.25
C SER A 82 24.20 -4.33 3.25
N MET A 83 23.16 -4.97 3.80
CA MET A 83 23.31 -6.03 4.80
C MET A 83 23.83 -7.35 4.23
N ILE A 84 23.52 -7.67 2.97
CA ILE A 84 24.13 -8.83 2.29
C ILE A 84 25.59 -8.56 1.86
N GLY A 85 26.09 -7.34 2.04
CA GLY A 85 27.49 -6.99 1.78
C GLY A 85 27.85 -6.84 0.30
N LEU A 86 26.86 -6.70 -0.60
CA LEU A 86 27.08 -6.67 -2.05
C LEU A 86 28.05 -5.55 -2.49
N PHE A 87 28.09 -4.44 -1.74
CA PHE A 87 28.86 -3.25 -2.11
C PHE A 87 30.12 -3.01 -1.24
N GLY A 88 30.57 -4.00 -0.46
CA GLY A 88 31.81 -3.93 0.31
C GLY A 88 31.91 -2.67 1.20
N SER A 89 32.84 -1.76 0.92
CA SER A 89 33.05 -0.54 1.69
C SER A 89 31.91 0.49 1.60
N ALA A 90 31.07 0.43 0.56
CA ALA A 90 29.96 1.37 0.40
C ALA A 90 28.81 1.09 1.40
N VAL A 91 28.84 -0.05 2.09
CA VAL A 91 27.87 -0.43 3.16
C VAL A 91 27.71 0.68 4.20
N HIS A 92 28.80 1.36 4.56
CA HIS A 92 28.79 2.46 5.54
C HIS A 92 27.97 3.68 5.12
N VAL A 93 27.72 3.84 3.82
CA VAL A 93 26.90 4.92 3.27
C VAL A 93 25.50 4.43 2.93
N LEU A 94 25.38 3.22 2.35
CA LEU A 94 24.09 2.67 1.92
C LEU A 94 23.16 2.35 3.10
N LEU A 95 23.70 1.81 4.20
CA LEU A 95 22.90 1.45 5.36
C LEU A 95 22.19 2.66 5.99
N PRO A 96 22.91 3.74 6.39
CA PRO A 96 22.24 4.91 6.97
C PRO A 96 21.33 5.62 5.96
N PHE A 97 21.67 5.62 4.67
CA PHE A 97 20.82 6.22 3.64
C PHE A 97 19.50 5.44 3.43
N GLY A 98 19.57 4.11 3.38
CA GLY A 98 18.38 3.25 3.34
C GLY A 98 17.48 3.46 4.55
N LEU A 99 18.08 3.55 5.75
CA LEU A 99 17.34 3.82 6.99
C LEU A 99 16.69 5.21 6.99
N ALA A 100 17.38 6.23 6.49
CA ALA A 100 16.83 7.57 6.35
C ALA A 100 15.62 7.62 5.42
N LEU A 101 15.64 6.85 4.32
CA LEU A 101 14.50 6.73 3.41
C LEU A 101 13.31 6.02 4.04
N LEU A 102 13.54 4.97 4.84
CA LEU A 102 12.48 4.32 5.62
C LEU A 102 11.85 5.29 6.61
N PHE A 103 12.69 6.05 7.33
CA PHE A 103 12.21 7.06 8.27
C PHE A 103 11.40 8.16 7.57
N LEU A 104 11.88 8.64 6.42
CA LEU A 104 11.15 9.60 5.60
C LEU A 104 9.79 9.05 5.14
N ALA A 105 9.73 7.78 4.71
CA ALA A 105 8.47 7.15 4.31
C ALA A 105 7.48 7.08 5.48
N ILE A 106 7.94 6.74 6.69
CA ILE A 106 7.11 6.74 7.91
C ILE A 106 6.58 8.15 8.20
N LEU A 107 7.41 9.19 8.10
CA LEU A 107 6.98 10.56 8.34
C LEU A 107 5.91 11.00 7.32
N ILE A 108 6.10 10.69 6.04
CA ILE A 108 5.12 10.98 4.99
C ILE A 108 3.82 10.22 5.27
N HIS A 109 3.90 8.95 5.66
CA HIS A 109 2.75 8.13 6.01
C HIS A 109 1.93 8.77 7.14
N VAL A 110 2.58 9.09 8.26
CA VAL A 110 1.94 9.70 9.43
C VAL A 110 1.31 11.04 9.05
N ALA A 111 2.01 11.88 8.29
CA ALA A 111 1.47 13.18 7.84
C ALA A 111 0.23 13.02 6.95
N ASN A 112 0.23 12.04 6.05
CA ASN A 112 -0.92 11.76 5.18
C ASN A 112 -2.12 11.24 5.98
N ILE A 113 -1.91 10.29 6.90
CA ILE A 113 -2.98 9.77 7.76
C ILE A 113 -3.52 10.88 8.67
N TRP A 114 -2.65 11.69 9.26
CA TRP A 114 -3.04 12.85 10.05
C TRP A 114 -3.91 13.82 9.24
N HIS A 115 -3.49 14.14 8.01
CA HIS A 115 -4.27 15.01 7.13
C HIS A 115 -5.66 14.44 6.82
N ILE A 116 -5.77 13.13 6.53
CA ILE A 116 -7.06 12.47 6.28
C ILE A 116 -7.97 12.52 7.52
N MET A 117 -7.41 12.31 8.71
CA MET A 117 -8.19 12.35 9.96
C MET A 117 -8.61 13.78 10.33
N ALA A 118 -7.73 14.77 10.15
CA ALA A 118 -8.01 16.17 10.48
C ALA A 118 -8.91 16.87 9.43
N SER A 119 -8.94 16.37 8.20
CA SER A 119 -9.66 17.02 7.08
C SER A 119 -11.17 17.06 7.26
N GLY A 120 -11.79 16.14 8.03
CA GLY A 120 -13.13 16.23 8.62
C GLY A 120 -14.30 16.70 7.74
N LYS A 121 -14.14 16.79 6.41
CA LYS A 121 -15.18 17.25 5.50
C LYS A 121 -16.08 16.06 5.20
N SER A 122 -17.22 16.03 5.89
CA SER A 122 -18.34 15.12 5.67
C SER A 122 -18.53 14.86 4.18
N ILE A 123 -18.23 13.64 3.74
CA ILE A 123 -18.69 13.16 2.44
C ILE A 123 -20.22 13.23 2.47
N LYS A 124 -20.82 14.17 1.72
CA LYS A 124 -22.26 14.12 1.48
C LYS A 124 -22.52 12.83 0.70
N PRO A 125 -23.41 11.93 1.17
CA PRO A 125 -23.74 10.75 0.42
C PRO A 125 -24.20 11.19 -0.96
N VAL A 126 -23.61 10.61 -2.00
CA VAL A 126 -24.08 10.79 -3.37
C VAL A 126 -25.51 10.28 -3.37
N VAL A 127 -26.48 11.19 -3.44
CA VAL A 127 -27.90 10.85 -3.56
C VAL A 127 -28.01 9.89 -4.73
N GLN A 128 -28.31 8.63 -4.45
CA GLN A 128 -28.62 7.64 -5.47
C GLN A 128 -29.69 8.26 -6.35
N LYS A 129 -29.31 8.55 -7.60
CA LYS A 129 -30.23 9.03 -8.62
C LYS A 129 -31.32 7.96 -8.74
N LYS A 130 -32.49 8.22 -8.15
CA LYS A 130 -33.69 7.37 -8.31
C LYS A 130 -33.81 7.05 -9.80
N GLU A 131 -33.87 5.77 -10.13
CA GLU A 131 -34.21 5.33 -11.49
C GLU A 131 -35.51 6.06 -11.92
N PRO A 132 -35.58 6.57 -13.16
CA PRO A 132 -36.80 7.19 -13.64
C PRO A 132 -37.92 6.13 -13.66
N PRO A 133 -39.17 6.52 -13.30
CA PRO A 133 -40.29 5.60 -13.26
C PRO A 133 -40.45 4.91 -14.62
N GLN A 134 -40.50 3.58 -14.61
CA GLN A 134 -40.80 2.79 -15.80
C GLN A 134 -42.09 3.32 -16.42
N ALA A 135 -42.00 3.73 -17.68
CA ALA A 135 -43.15 4.16 -18.46
C ALA A 135 -44.19 3.03 -18.50
N GLN A 136 -45.37 3.30 -17.96
CA GLN A 136 -46.58 2.52 -18.22
C GLN A 136 -46.85 2.58 -19.73
N ASN A 137 -46.40 1.57 -20.46
CA ASN A 137 -46.84 1.36 -21.83
C ASN A 137 -48.28 0.83 -21.80
N GLY A 138 -49.18 1.65 -22.34
CA GLY A 138 -50.60 1.37 -22.45
C GLY A 138 -50.86 0.12 -23.28
N VAL A 139 -51.66 -0.79 -22.71
CA VAL A 139 -52.39 -1.79 -23.47
C VAL A 139 -53.63 -1.09 -24.02
N GLN A 140 -53.57 -0.72 -25.31
CA GLN A 140 -54.74 -0.35 -26.09
C GLN A 140 -55.67 -1.55 -26.16
N SER A 141 -56.75 -1.51 -25.38
CA SER A 141 -57.94 -2.34 -25.61
C SER A 141 -58.67 -1.78 -26.82
N ASN A 142 -58.59 -2.48 -27.95
CA ASN A 142 -59.49 -2.25 -29.08
C ASN A 142 -59.98 -3.59 -29.65
N GLY A 143 -60.82 -4.27 -28.85
CA GLY A 143 -61.63 -5.40 -29.30
C GLY A 143 -63.00 -4.89 -29.73
N LYS A 144 -63.11 -4.50 -30.99
CA LYS A 144 -64.39 -4.26 -31.69
C LYS A 144 -64.70 -5.50 -32.50
N ASN A 145 -65.83 -6.15 -32.21
CA ASN A 145 -66.83 -6.67 -33.14
C ASN A 145 -67.35 -8.07 -32.75
N LEU A 146 -68.69 -8.09 -32.63
CA LEU A 146 -69.64 -9.20 -32.87
C LEU A 146 -69.73 -10.29 -31.81
#